data_AF-A0A7C4LK87-F1
#
_entry.id   AF-A0A7C4LK87-F1
#
_cell.length_a   1.000
_cell.length_b   1.000
_cell.length_c   1.000
_cell.angle_alpha   90.00
_cell.angle_beta   90.00
_cell.angle_gamma   90.00
#
_symmetry.space_group_name_H-M   'P 1'
#
loop_
_entity.id
_entity.type
_entity.pdbx_description
1 polymer ?
#
loop_
_entity_poly.entity_id
_entity_poly.type
_entity_poly.pdbx_seq_one_letter_code
_entity_poly.pdbx_strand_id
1 'polypeptide(L)'
;MTFRLAALQRYREHLRDVLRQQLADLLSRDAALTRQRDDCLERRAEMLRQMRDLQQRPTLEIDAAALRRYHASQLTAEARRLEVERQQLAGLIAACRQRLILADQGVKVLEKLADRQREEIERSREHKEAREREEAWQAGQFASLPRRETH
;
A
#
# COMPACT_ATOMS: atom_id res chain seq x y z
N MET A 1 -27.19 -6.96 13.27
CA MET A 1 -26.50 -6.06 14.21
C MET A 1 -25.14 -5.71 13.63
N THR A 2 -24.74 -4.46 13.73
CA THR A 2 -23.46 -3.92 13.22
C THR A 2 -22.32 -4.18 14.20
N PHE A 3 -21.11 -4.40 13.67
CA PHE A 3 -19.89 -4.54 14.47
C PHE A 3 -19.65 -3.29 15.32
N ARG A 4 -19.37 -3.45 16.63
CA ARG A 4 -19.29 -2.31 17.57
C ARG A 4 -18.17 -1.33 17.21
N LEU A 5 -17.09 -1.80 16.60
CA LEU A 5 -15.94 -0.97 16.20
C LEU A 5 -15.91 -0.68 14.69
N ALA A 6 -17.05 -0.76 13.99
CA ALA A 6 -17.11 -0.56 12.54
C ALA A 6 -16.59 0.83 12.08
N ALA A 7 -16.78 1.88 12.88
CA ALA A 7 -16.22 3.20 12.57
C ALA A 7 -14.68 3.20 12.63
N LEU A 8 -14.11 2.56 13.64
CA LEU A 8 -12.66 2.43 13.79
C LEU A 8 -12.05 1.55 12.69
N GLN A 9 -12.74 0.48 12.30
CA GLN A 9 -12.32 -0.37 11.20
C GLN A 9 -12.23 0.42 9.89
N ARG A 10 -13.29 1.13 9.51
CA ARG A 10 -13.30 1.99 8.31
C ARG A 10 -12.20 3.04 8.33
N TYR A 11 -11.95 3.66 9.47
CA TYR A 11 -10.86 4.62 9.61
C TYR A 11 -9.49 3.98 9.38
N ARG A 12 -9.24 2.78 9.93
CA ARG A 12 -7.97 2.06 9.75
C ARG A 12 -7.78 1.57 8.32
N GLU A 13 -8.85 1.12 7.66
CA GLU A 13 -8.85 0.78 6.24
C GLU A 13 -8.49 1.99 5.39
N HIS A 14 -9.10 3.15 5.65
CA HIS A 14 -8.77 4.39 4.97
C HIS A 14 -7.30 4.79 5.17
N LEU A 15 -6.77 4.73 6.40
CA LEU A 15 -5.35 5.00 6.67
C LEU A 15 -4.41 4.08 5.89
N ARG A 16 -4.74 2.78 5.83
CA ARG A 16 -3.99 1.81 5.03
C ARG A 16 -4.01 2.21 3.55
N ASP A 17 -5.15 2.61 3.01
CA ASP A 17 -5.28 2.96 1.61
C ASP A 17 -4.54 4.27 1.27
N VAL A 18 -4.54 5.25 2.17
CA VAL A 18 -3.71 6.47 2.06
C VAL A 18 -2.22 6.10 2.00
N LEU A 19 -1.75 5.19 2.86
CA LEU A 19 -0.36 4.74 2.86
C LEU A 19 0.00 3.96 1.58
N ARG A 20 -0.94 3.20 1.02
CA ARG A 20 -0.75 2.52 -0.27
C ARG A 20 -0.60 3.54 -1.40
N GLN A 21 -1.45 4.56 -1.44
CA GLN A 21 -1.34 5.62 -2.44
C GLN A 21 0.00 6.36 -2.30
N GLN A 22 0.37 6.74 -1.08
CA GLN A 22 1.65 7.41 -0.82
C GLN A 22 2.84 6.55 -1.26
N LEU A 23 2.81 5.24 -1.01
CA LEU A 23 3.85 4.32 -1.45
C LEU A 23 3.92 4.24 -2.98
N ALA A 24 2.77 4.18 -3.66
CA ALA A 24 2.71 4.19 -5.12
C ALA A 24 3.32 5.47 -5.71
N ASP A 25 2.99 6.63 -5.14
CA ASP A 25 3.53 7.92 -5.57
C ASP A 25 5.06 7.99 -5.40
N LEU A 26 5.57 7.51 -4.26
CA LEU A 26 7.01 7.45 -3.99
C LEU A 26 7.74 6.52 -4.99
N LEU A 27 7.17 5.35 -5.28
CA LEU A 27 7.74 4.42 -6.25
C LEU A 27 7.72 4.98 -7.67
N SER A 28 6.64 5.66 -8.05
CA SER A 28 6.54 6.35 -9.34
C SER A 28 7.61 7.44 -9.49
N ARG A 29 7.84 8.21 -8.41
CA ARG A 29 8.90 9.24 -8.40
C ARG A 29 10.30 8.65 -8.51
N ASP A 30 10.61 7.56 -7.79
CA ASP A 30 11.91 6.88 -7.92
C ASP A 30 12.13 6.34 -9.35
N ALA A 31 11.10 5.77 -9.96
CA ALA A 31 11.16 5.31 -11.35
C ALA A 31 11.36 6.48 -12.34
N ALA A 32 10.75 7.65 -12.09
CA ALA A 32 10.98 8.84 -12.89
C ALA A 32 12.42 9.35 -12.78
N LEU A 33 12.99 9.41 -11.57
CA LEU A 33 14.39 9.82 -11.37
C LEU A 33 15.38 8.83 -12.00
N THR A 34 15.07 7.54 -11.94
CA THR A 34 15.86 6.49 -12.59
C THR A 34 15.96 6.75 -14.10
N ARG A 35 14.81 7.01 -14.74
CA ARG A 35 14.76 7.34 -16.18
C ARG A 35 15.52 8.62 -16.50
N GLN A 36 15.32 9.68 -15.72
CA GLN A 36 16.04 10.95 -15.92
C GLN A 36 17.56 10.78 -15.81
N ARG A 37 18.03 9.97 -14.84
CA ARG A 37 19.45 9.67 -14.71
C ARG A 37 19.97 8.93 -15.95
N ASP A 38 19.24 7.93 -16.42
CA ASP A 38 19.63 7.18 -17.62
C ASP A 38 19.70 8.08 -18.85
N ASP A 39 18.71 8.95 -19.04
CA ASP A 39 18.73 9.96 -20.11
C ASP A 39 19.98 10.86 -20.02
N CYS A 40 20.35 11.32 -18.82
CA CYS A 40 21.57 12.12 -18.61
C CYS A 40 22.84 11.33 -18.98
N LEU A 41 22.92 10.05 -18.62
CA LEU A 41 24.07 9.18 -18.90
C LEU A 41 24.17 8.83 -20.39
N GLU A 42 23.04 8.60 -21.06
CA GLU A 42 22.99 8.37 -22.50
C GLU A 42 23.42 9.61 -23.28
N ARG A 43 22.87 10.79 -22.93
CA ARG A 43 23.29 12.08 -23.52
C ARG A 43 24.78 12.33 -23.30
N ARG A 44 25.31 11.99 -22.13
CA ARG A 44 26.73 12.11 -21.83
C ARG A 44 27.56 11.19 -22.72
N ALA A 45 27.14 9.93 -22.87
CA ALA A 45 27.83 8.97 -23.75
C ALA A 45 27.84 9.48 -25.20
N GLU A 46 26.74 10.07 -25.67
CA GLU A 46 26.66 10.67 -26.99
C GLU A 46 27.62 11.87 -27.16
N MET A 47 27.67 12.79 -26.19
CA MET A 47 28.63 13.90 -26.22
C MET A 47 30.08 13.40 -26.30
N LEU A 48 30.40 12.33 -25.56
CA LEU A 48 31.74 11.73 -25.60
C LEU A 48 32.06 11.04 -26.93
N ARG A 49 31.07 10.43 -27.59
CA ARG A 49 31.24 9.88 -28.95
C ARG A 49 31.54 10.98 -29.94
N GLN A 50 30.71 12.03 -29.97
CA GLN A 50 30.91 13.18 -30.84
C GLN A 50 32.27 13.87 -30.62
N MET A 51 32.74 13.93 -29.37
CA MET A 51 34.08 14.43 -29.08
C MET A 51 35.19 13.60 -29.72
N ARG A 52 35.08 12.26 -29.70
CA ARG A 52 36.06 11.38 -30.36
C ARG A 52 36.04 11.58 -31.87
N ASP A 53 34.87 11.73 -32.46
CA ASP A 53 34.73 11.94 -33.91
C ASP A 53 35.37 13.26 -34.36
N LEU A 54 35.28 14.31 -33.54
CA LEU A 54 35.96 15.59 -33.81
C LEU A 54 37.48 15.49 -33.70
N GLN A 55 37.98 14.67 -32.78
CA GLN A 55 39.43 14.45 -32.64
C GLN A 55 40.04 13.69 -33.83
N GLN A 56 39.22 12.97 -34.61
CA GLN A 56 39.66 12.26 -35.82
C GLN A 56 39.70 13.16 -37.06
N ARG A 57 39.16 14.37 -36.99
CA ARG A 57 39.17 15.31 -38.12
C ARG A 57 40.52 16.03 -38.20
N PRO A 58 41.03 16.31 -39.42
CA PRO A 58 42.32 16.98 -39.62
C PRO A 58 42.33 18.44 -39.12
N THR A 59 41.15 19.05 -38.96
CA THR A 59 41.01 20.39 -38.38
C THR A 59 40.52 20.27 -36.94
N LEU A 60 41.37 20.68 -36.01
CA LEU A 60 41.12 20.53 -34.57
C LEU A 60 40.22 21.67 -34.10
N GLU A 61 38.91 21.44 -34.01
CA GLU A 61 37.94 22.39 -33.44
C GLU A 61 38.01 22.37 -31.90
N ILE A 62 39.01 23.06 -31.34
CA ILE A 62 39.30 23.07 -29.89
C ILE A 62 38.10 23.57 -29.08
N ASP A 63 37.44 24.65 -29.52
CA ASP A 63 36.29 25.23 -28.82
C ASP A 63 35.11 24.27 -28.78
N ALA A 64 34.86 23.58 -29.89
CA ALA A 64 33.78 22.61 -30.01
C ALA A 64 34.02 21.36 -29.13
N ALA A 65 35.29 20.96 -28.96
CA ALA A 65 35.68 19.89 -28.05
C ALA A 65 35.60 20.32 -26.58
N ALA A 66 36.01 21.55 -26.25
CA ALA A 66 35.95 22.11 -24.91
C ALA A 66 34.49 22.24 -24.43
N LEU A 67 33.60 22.76 -25.28
CA LEU A 67 32.18 22.90 -24.98
C LEU A 67 31.51 21.55 -24.71
N ARG A 68 31.79 20.54 -25.54
CA ARG A 68 31.23 19.18 -25.33
C ARG A 68 31.76 18.53 -24.06
N ARG A 69 33.03 18.73 -23.72
CA ARG A 69 33.62 18.23 -22.46
C ARG A 69 32.94 18.88 -21.25
N TYR A 70 32.74 20.19 -21.31
CA TYR A 70 32.03 20.94 -20.28
C TYR A 70 30.59 20.42 -20.12
N HIS A 71 29.84 20.29 -21.20
CA HIS A 71 28.47 19.76 -21.16
C HIS A 71 28.41 18.32 -20.63
N ALA A 72 29.33 17.44 -21.04
CA ALA A 72 29.42 16.08 -20.50
C ALA A 72 29.70 16.06 -18.98
N SER A 73 30.46 17.03 -18.48
CA SER A 73 30.70 17.20 -17.03
C SER A 73 29.44 17.64 -16.29
N GLN A 74 28.66 18.56 -16.86
CA GLN A 74 27.38 18.98 -16.31
C GLN A 74 26.38 17.82 -16.22
N LEU A 75 26.26 17.02 -17.28
CA LEU A 75 25.41 15.82 -17.29
C LEU A 75 25.84 14.79 -16.24
N THR A 76 27.15 14.70 -15.96
CA THR A 76 27.67 13.83 -14.89
C THR A 76 27.26 14.34 -13.51
N ALA A 77 27.36 15.65 -13.28
CA ALA A 77 26.95 16.28 -12.03
C ALA A 77 25.44 16.14 -11.81
N GLU A 78 24.64 16.31 -12.86
CA GLU A 78 23.19 16.13 -12.82
C GLU A 78 22.80 14.69 -12.51
N ALA A 79 23.40 13.71 -13.19
CA ALA A 79 23.16 12.29 -12.89
C ALA A 79 23.49 11.93 -11.43
N ARG A 80 24.57 12.50 -10.88
CA ARG A 80 24.92 12.33 -9.46
C ARG A 80 23.89 12.98 -8.53
N ARG A 81 23.39 14.18 -8.87
CA ARG A 81 22.32 14.85 -8.10
C ARG A 81 21.05 13.98 -8.05
N LEU A 82 20.65 13.42 -9.19
CA LEU A 82 19.49 12.54 -9.29
C LEU A 82 19.68 11.28 -8.44
N GLU A 83 20.88 10.69 -8.43
CA GLU A 83 21.16 9.51 -7.59
C GLU A 83 21.08 9.83 -6.08
N VAL A 84 21.56 11.01 -5.66
CA VAL A 84 21.40 11.45 -4.26
C VAL A 84 19.92 11.61 -3.89
N GLU A 85 19.11 12.19 -4.78
CA GLU A 85 17.66 12.32 -4.56
C GLU A 85 16.98 10.94 -4.45
N ARG A 86 17.40 9.97 -5.27
CA ARG A 86 16.92 8.58 -5.19
C ARG A 86 17.26 7.92 -3.86
N GLN A 87 18.47 8.12 -3.35
CA GLN A 87 18.87 7.60 -2.03
C GLN A 87 17.99 8.15 -0.91
N GLN A 88 17.62 9.43 -0.98
CA GLN A 88 16.68 10.03 -0.02
C GLN A 88 15.28 9.42 -0.15
N LEU A 89 14.79 9.20 -1.37
CA LEU A 89 13.51 8.52 -1.60
C LEU A 89 13.51 7.08 -1.11
N ALA A 90 14.62 6.35 -1.24
CA ALA A 90 14.73 4.98 -0.74
C ALA A 90 14.45 4.90 0.78
N GLY A 91 14.96 5.87 1.56
CA GLY A 91 14.64 6.00 2.98
C GLY A 91 13.15 6.24 3.24
N LEU A 92 12.52 7.12 2.46
CA LEU A 92 11.08 7.40 2.56
C LEU A 92 10.22 6.19 2.17
N ILE A 93 10.60 5.46 1.11
CA ILE A 93 9.93 4.24 0.68
C ILE A 93 10.00 3.17 1.77
N ALA A 94 11.17 2.97 2.38
CA ALA A 94 11.34 2.02 3.47
C ALA A 94 10.46 2.38 4.68
N ALA A 95 10.46 3.65 5.10
CA ALA A 95 9.62 4.12 6.19
C ALA A 95 8.11 3.96 5.87
N CYS A 96 7.70 4.27 4.64
CA CYS A 96 6.31 4.12 4.21
C CYS A 96 5.87 2.64 4.22
N ARG A 97 6.71 1.72 3.72
CA ARG A 97 6.47 0.27 3.78
C ARG A 97 6.28 -0.21 5.22
N GLN A 98 7.13 0.24 6.14
CA GLN A 98 7.01 -0.15 7.54
C GLN A 98 5.70 0.35 8.16
N ARG A 99 5.30 1.59 7.86
CA ARG A 99 4.02 2.16 8.32
C ARG A 99 2.83 1.40 7.72
N LEU A 100 2.91 1.00 6.45
CA LEU A 100 1.86 0.22 5.79
C LEU A 100 1.68 -1.15 6.45
N ILE A 101 2.76 -1.84 6.80
CA ILE A 101 2.70 -3.12 7.53
C ILE A 101 1.94 -2.95 8.86
N LEU A 102 2.24 -1.90 9.63
CA LEU A 102 1.55 -1.61 10.88
C LEU A 102 0.07 -1.29 10.67
N ALA A 103 -0.27 -0.58 9.60
CA ALA A 103 -1.65 -0.29 9.23
C ALA A 103 -2.42 -1.57 8.84
N ASP A 104 -1.81 -2.44 8.03
CA ASP A 104 -2.37 -3.74 7.65
C ASP A 104 -2.63 -4.63 8.86
N GLN A 105 -1.67 -4.70 9.79
CA GLN A 105 -1.82 -5.42 11.05
C GLN A 105 -3.00 -4.86 11.88
N GLY A 106 -3.12 -3.53 11.96
CA GLY A 106 -4.22 -2.87 12.66
C GLY A 106 -5.59 -3.22 12.07
N VAL A 107 -5.73 -3.25 10.75
CA VAL A 107 -6.97 -3.66 10.07
C VAL A 107 -7.27 -5.14 10.36
N LYS A 108 -6.27 -6.02 10.22
CA LYS A 108 -6.41 -7.46 10.44
C LYS A 108 -6.86 -7.81 11.87
N VAL A 109 -6.42 -7.05 12.87
CA VAL A 109 -6.89 -7.21 14.25
C VAL A 109 -8.39 -6.91 14.35
N LEU A 110 -8.85 -5.84 13.70
CA LEU A 110 -10.26 -5.46 13.73
C LEU A 110 -11.16 -6.42 12.95
N GLU A 111 -10.69 -6.93 11.81
CA GLU A 111 -11.38 -7.99 11.05
C GLU A 111 -11.62 -9.23 11.92
N LYS A 112 -10.57 -9.71 12.62
CA LYS A 112 -10.69 -10.85 13.54
C LYS A 112 -11.65 -10.59 14.71
N LEU A 113 -11.68 -9.35 15.23
CA LEU A 113 -12.63 -8.99 16.29
C LEU A 113 -14.07 -8.93 15.75
N ALA A 114 -14.26 -8.47 14.52
CA ALA A 114 -15.56 -8.48 13.86
C ALA A 114 -16.06 -9.90 13.63
N ASP A 115 -15.19 -10.82 13.21
CA ASP A 115 -15.51 -12.25 13.04
C ASP A 115 -15.97 -12.86 14.36
N ARG A 116 -15.20 -12.67 15.44
CA ARG A 116 -15.57 -13.16 16.77
C ARG A 116 -16.91 -12.60 17.26
N GLN A 117 -17.17 -11.32 17.05
CA GLN A 117 -18.46 -10.73 17.45
C GLN A 117 -19.61 -11.34 16.65
N ARG A 118 -19.41 -11.63 15.35
CA ARG A 118 -20.42 -12.31 14.53
C ARG A 118 -20.72 -13.70 15.06
N GLU A 119 -19.69 -14.51 15.32
CA GLU A 119 -19.84 -15.85 15.87
C GLU A 119 -20.54 -15.85 17.25
N GLU A 120 -20.24 -14.87 18.10
CA GLU A 120 -20.89 -14.73 19.41
C GLU A 120 -22.38 -14.41 19.26
N ILE A 121 -22.72 -13.52 18.33
CA ILE A 121 -24.11 -13.17 18.02
C ILE A 121 -24.86 -14.38 17.45
N GLU A 122 -24.25 -15.13 16.53
CA GLU A 122 -24.83 -16.34 15.96
C GLU A 122 -25.09 -17.39 17.03
N ARG A 123 -24.10 -17.71 17.87
CA ARG A 123 -24.28 -18.62 19.01
C ARG A 123 -25.38 -18.16 19.97
N SER A 124 -25.45 -16.85 20.26
CA SER A 124 -26.49 -16.31 21.12
C SER A 124 -27.89 -16.44 20.50
N ARG A 125 -28.01 -16.29 19.18
CA ARG A 125 -29.27 -16.50 18.45
C ARG A 125 -29.67 -17.97 18.46
N GLU A 126 -28.75 -18.87 18.14
CA GLU A 126 -29.00 -20.33 18.16
C GLU A 126 -29.46 -20.78 19.55
N HIS A 127 -28.80 -20.31 20.61
CA HIS A 127 -29.22 -20.60 21.98
C HIS A 127 -30.61 -20.04 22.31
N LYS A 128 -30.96 -18.84 21.84
CA LYS A 128 -32.29 -18.26 22.06
C LYS A 128 -33.36 -19.06 21.32
N GLU A 129 -33.13 -19.39 20.05
CA GLU A 129 -34.05 -20.20 19.25
C GLU A 129 -34.22 -21.61 19.83
N ALA A 130 -33.15 -22.22 20.33
CA ALA A 130 -33.23 -23.52 21.00
C ALA A 130 -34.14 -23.47 22.24
N ARG A 131 -33.96 -22.45 23.10
CA ARG A 131 -34.82 -22.23 24.27
C ARG A 131 -36.27 -21.99 23.87
N GLU A 132 -36.52 -21.16 22.86
CA GLU A 132 -37.89 -20.89 22.36
C GLU A 132 -38.56 -22.17 21.85
N ARG A 133 -37.82 -23.06 21.18
CA ARG A 133 -38.33 -24.36 20.74
C ARG A 133 -38.63 -25.30 21.91
N GLU A 134 -37.76 -25.34 22.92
CA GLU A 134 -37.98 -26.12 24.14
C GLU A 134 -39.22 -25.64 24.90
N GLU A 135 -39.36 -24.32 25.09
CA GLU A 135 -40.53 -23.70 25.72
C GLU A 135 -41.83 -23.99 24.93
N ALA A 136 -41.79 -23.87 23.61
CA ALA A 136 -42.93 -24.20 22.74
C ALA A 136 -43.31 -25.68 22.81
N TRP A 137 -42.32 -26.58 22.84
CA TRP A 137 -42.54 -28.01 23.00
C TRP A 137 -43.18 -28.35 24.35
N GLN A 138 -42.66 -27.78 25.44
CA GLN A 138 -43.24 -27.94 26.78
C GLN A 138 -44.69 -27.42 26.82
N ALA A 139 -44.94 -26.22 26.29
CA ALA A 139 -46.29 -25.65 26.24
C ALA A 139 -47.29 -26.54 25.47
N GLY A 140 -46.84 -27.14 24.35
CA GLY A 140 -47.65 -28.11 23.59
C GLY A 140 -47.98 -29.39 24.36
N GLN A 141 -47.05 -29.86 25.21
CA GLN A 141 -47.31 -31.00 26.10
C GLN A 141 -48.32 -30.67 27.21
N PHE A 142 -48.23 -29.48 27.81
CA PHE A 142 -49.20 -29.06 28.82
C PHE A 142 -50.59 -28.81 28.23
N ALA A 143 -50.69 -28.34 26.98
CA ALA A 143 -51.95 -28.13 26.28
C ALA A 143 -52.65 -29.43 25.83
N SER A 144 -51.92 -30.54 25.75
CA SER A 144 -52.45 -31.85 25.33
C SER A 144 -52.82 -32.78 26.51
N LEU A 145 -52.63 -32.33 27.75
CA LEU A 145 -53.15 -33.04 28.92
C LEU A 145 -54.68 -32.88 28.99
N PRO A 146 -55.47 -33.97 29.00
CA PRO A 146 -56.91 -33.88 29.12
C PRO A 146 -57.26 -33.20 30.44
N ARG A 147 -58.08 -32.14 30.39
CA ARG A 147 -58.72 -31.59 31.59
C ARG A 147 -59.45 -32.75 32.26
N ARG A 148 -58.97 -33.18 33.42
CA ARG A 148 -59.74 -34.08 34.28
C ARG A 148 -60.98 -33.29 34.70
N GLU A 149 -62.10 -33.60 34.06
CA GLU A 149 -63.43 -33.19 34.52
C GLU A 149 -63.63 -33.85 35.89
N THR A 150 -63.46 -33.06 36.94
CA THR A 150 -63.84 -33.43 38.30
C THR A 150 -65.36 -33.32 38.40
N HIS A 151 -66.05 -34.46 38.32
CA HIS A 151 -67.44 -34.63 38.74
C HIS A 151 -67.54 -34.74 40.27
#